data_AF-A0A1Q8LHQ0-F1
#
_entry.id   AF-A0A1Q8LHQ0-F1
#
_cell.length_a   1.000
_cell.length_b   1.000
_cell.length_c   1.000
_cell.angle_alpha   90.00
_cell.angle_beta   90.00
_cell.angle_gamma   90.00
#
_symmetry.space_group_name_H-M   'P 1'
#
loop_
_entity.id
_entity.type
_entity.pdbx_description
1 polymer ?
#
loop_
_entity_poly.entity_id
_entity_poly.type
_entity_poly.pdbx_seq_one_letter_code
_entity_poly.pdbx_strand_id
1 'polypeptide(L)'
;MLVDEADTIFGPKADGHEDLRGLLNAGHQRNRPAKRYDPHKNRVETISTFAMAALAGIGRMPDTIEDRAVVVQMRRRTPQSRWRRIGTGATVHAFRSSLSA
;
A
#
# COMPACT_ATOMS: atom_id res chain seq x y z
N MET A 1 6.45 1.80 -3.43
CA MET A 1 5.84 3.06 -2.95
C MET A 1 5.55 2.92 -1.46
N LEU A 2 5.79 3.95 -0.65
CA LEU A 2 5.43 3.98 0.77
C LEU A 2 4.54 5.20 0.99
N VAL A 3 3.36 5.00 1.58
CA VAL A 3 2.40 6.07 1.88
C VAL A 3 2.06 6.01 3.35
N ASP A 4 2.30 7.11 4.06
CA ASP A 4 1.88 7.31 5.45
C ASP A 4 0.57 8.11 5.50
N GLU A 5 -0.13 8.06 6.63
CA GLU A 5 -1.43 8.72 6.83
C GLU A 5 -2.47 8.38 5.75
N ALA A 6 -2.41 7.15 5.22
CA ALA A 6 -3.25 6.70 4.12
C ALA A 6 -4.75 6.68 4.46
N ASP A 7 -5.12 6.72 5.75
CA ASP A 7 -6.51 6.90 6.19
C ASP A 7 -7.08 8.28 5.83
N THR A 8 -6.23 9.30 5.68
CA THR A 8 -6.63 10.62 5.17
C THR A 8 -6.94 10.57 3.66
N ILE A 9 -6.36 9.61 2.94
CA ILE A 9 -6.47 9.47 1.49
C ILE A 9 -7.53 8.44 1.07
N PHE A 10 -7.73 7.40 1.87
CA PHE A 10 -8.64 6.29 1.55
C PHE A 10 -9.79 6.12 2.56
N GLY A 11 -9.78 6.83 3.68
CA GLY A 11 -10.80 6.69 4.71
C GLY A 11 -12.19 7.20 4.31
N PRO A 12 -13.19 7.05 5.20
CA PRO A 12 -14.60 7.41 4.91
C PRO A 12 -14.83 8.90 4.59
N LYS A 13 -13.88 9.76 4.95
CA LYS A 13 -13.90 11.21 4.71
C LYS A 13 -12.99 11.63 3.54
N ALA A 14 -12.36 10.68 2.86
CA ALA A 14 -11.42 10.96 1.81
C ALA A 14 -12.15 11.11 0.47
N ASP A 15 -12.59 12.33 0.19
CA ASP A 15 -13.06 12.72 -1.14
C ASP A 15 -11.88 13.11 -2.04
N GLY A 16 -11.90 12.68 -3.30
CA GLY A 16 -11.08 13.29 -4.35
C GLY A 16 -9.71 12.66 -4.65
N HIS A 17 -9.44 11.42 -4.22
CA HIS A 17 -8.15 10.75 -4.48
C HIS A 17 -8.24 9.56 -5.46
N GLU A 18 -9.09 9.68 -6.48
CA GLU A 18 -9.30 8.65 -7.50
C GLU A 18 -8.04 8.33 -8.31
N ASP A 19 -7.18 9.32 -8.56
CA ASP A 19 -5.92 9.09 -9.28
C ASP A 19 -4.98 8.14 -8.52
N LEU A 20 -4.88 8.30 -7.20
CA LEU A 20 -4.03 7.43 -6.38
C LEU A 20 -4.63 6.02 -6.26
N ARG A 21 -5.96 5.91 -6.14
CA ARG A 21 -6.67 4.62 -6.25
C ARG A 21 -6.39 3.96 -7.59
N GLY A 22 -6.44 4.73 -8.68
CA GLY A 22 -6.10 4.29 -10.03
C GLY A 22 -4.68 3.74 -10.12
N LEU A 23 -3.70 4.45 -9.57
CA LEU A 23 -2.30 4.01 -9.52
C LEU A 23 -2.11 2.72 -8.72
N LEU A 24 -2.72 2.61 -7.54
CA LEU A 24 -2.65 1.39 -6.72
C LEU A 24 -3.32 0.19 -7.39
N ASN A 25 -4.50 0.41 -7.98
CA ASN A 25 -5.23 -0.62 -8.72
C ASN A 25 -4.43 -1.12 -9.94
N ALA A 26 -3.84 -0.19 -10.69
CA ALA A 26 -2.96 -0.49 -11.81
C ALA A 26 -1.70 -1.24 -11.36
N GLY A 27 -1.10 -0.82 -10.24
CA GLY A 27 0.13 -1.40 -9.71
C GLY A 27 -0.01 -2.80 -9.10
N HIS A 28 -1.23 -3.24 -8.77
CA HIS A 28 -1.49 -4.55 -8.18
C HIS A 28 -1.25 -5.73 -9.16
N GLN A 29 -1.36 -5.51 -10.47
CA GLN A 29 -1.19 -6.55 -11.49
C GLN A 29 -0.17 -6.15 -12.55
N ARG A 30 0.57 -7.13 -13.08
CA ARG A 30 1.48 -6.91 -14.21
C ARG A 30 0.68 -6.55 -15.46
N ASN A 31 1.29 -5.77 -16.37
CA ASN A 31 0.72 -5.37 -17.65
C ASN A 31 -0.57 -4.53 -17.56
N ARG A 32 -0.79 -3.86 -16.43
CA ARG A 32 -1.92 -2.93 -16.25
C ARG A 32 -1.40 -1.51 -15.95
N PRO A 33 -0.86 -0.80 -16.95
CA PRO A 33 -0.26 0.52 -16.72
C PRO A 33 -1.33 1.59 -16.45
N ALA A 34 -0.95 2.65 -15.73
CA ALA A 34 -1.76 3.84 -15.59
C ALA A 34 -1.57 4.77 -16.81
N LYS A 35 -2.63 5.50 -17.17
CA LYS A 35 -2.58 6.53 -18.22
C LYS A 35 -2.70 7.90 -17.57
N ARG A 36 -1.86 8.84 -18.00
CA ARG A 36 -1.91 10.24 -17.56
C ARG A 36 -1.77 11.15 -18.77
N TYR A 37 -2.55 12.22 -18.82
CA TYR A 37 -2.35 13.25 -19.83
C TYR A 37 -1.18 14.17 -19.45
N ASP A 38 -0.24 14.37 -20.36
CA ASP A 38 0.85 15.34 -20.22
C ASP A 38 0.50 16.60 -21.04
N PRO A 39 0.15 17.72 -20.39
CA PRO A 39 -0.23 18.96 -21.09
C PRO A 39 0.96 19.63 -21.79
N HIS A 40 2.19 19.41 -21.33
CA HIS A 40 3.39 19.99 -21.96
C HIS A 40 3.71 19.31 -23.28
N LYS A 41 3.46 17.99 -23.36
CA LYS A 41 3.67 17.19 -24.58
C LYS A 41 2.38 17.01 -25.39
N ASN A 42 1.26 17.54 -24.91
CA ASN A 42 -0.06 17.43 -25.53
C ASN A 42 -0.43 15.98 -25.91
N ARG A 43 -0.13 15.02 -25.03
CA ARG A 43 -0.31 13.58 -25.31
C ARG A 43 -0.64 12.77 -24.06
N VAL A 44 -1.26 11.61 -24.26
CA VAL A 44 -1.44 10.61 -23.20
C VAL A 44 -0.17 9.78 -23.04
N GLU A 45 0.36 9.72 -21.82
CA GLU A 45 1.48 8.86 -21.46
C GLU A 45 0.99 7.61 -20.73
N THR A 46 1.69 6.50 -20.99
CA THR A 46 1.45 5.21 -20.33
C THR A 46 2.58 4.95 -19.36
N ILE A 47 2.25 4.78 -18.08
CA ILE A 47 3.21 4.65 -16.99
C ILE A 47 3.13 3.22 -16.44
N SER A 48 4.27 2.53 -16.41
CA SER A 48 4.35 1.24 -15.73
C SER A 48 4.23 1.44 -14.23
N THR A 49 3.20 0.86 -13.63
CA THR A 49 2.83 1.05 -12.22
C THR A 49 3.05 -0.19 -11.36
N PHE A 50 3.40 -1.34 -11.96
CA PHE A 50 3.56 -2.60 -11.23
C PHE A 50 4.69 -2.49 -10.19
N ALA A 51 4.31 -2.46 -8.92
CA ALA A 51 5.25 -2.31 -7.82
C ALA A 51 4.60 -2.76 -6.50
N MET A 52 5.44 -3.17 -5.55
CA MET A 52 5.00 -3.31 -4.17
C MET A 52 4.72 -1.92 -3.56
N ALA A 53 3.58 -1.80 -2.89
CA ALA A 53 3.19 -0.63 -2.13
C ALA A 53 2.97 -1.01 -0.66
N ALA A 54 3.38 -0.15 0.25
CA ALA A 54 2.99 -0.22 1.65
C ALA A 54 2.20 1.04 2.01
N LEU A 55 1.07 0.84 2.66
CA LEU A 55 0.16 1.89 3.12
C LEU A 55 0.09 1.80 4.65
N ALA A 56 0.36 2.90 5.33
CA ALA A 56 0.21 3.03 6.77
C ALA A 56 -0.89 4.05 7.07
N GLY A 57 -1.76 3.75 8.01
CA GLY A 57 -2.83 4.64 8.43
C GLY A 57 -3.53 4.11 9.68
N ILE A 58 -4.40 4.93 10.25
CA ILE A 58 -5.14 4.61 11.47
C ILE A 58 -6.52 4.04 11.11
N GLY A 59 -6.89 2.93 11.76
CA GLY A 59 -8.19 2.29 11.57
C GLY A 59 -8.19 1.28 10.42
N ARG A 60 -9.36 1.08 9.81
CA ARG A 60 -9.55 0.16 8.68
C ARG A 60 -9.42 0.92 7.37
N MET A 61 -8.76 0.30 6.41
CA MET A 61 -8.76 0.77 5.02
C MET A 61 -10.02 0.25 4.32
N PRO A 62 -10.39 0.80 3.15
CA PRO A 62 -11.48 0.22 2.35
C PRO A 62 -11.21 -1.25 2.04
N ASP A 63 -12.27 -2.08 2.07
CA ASP A 63 -12.19 -3.52 1.82
C ASP A 63 -11.44 -3.85 0.51
N THR A 64 -11.63 -3.05 -0.55
CA THR A 64 -10.94 -3.23 -1.84
C THR A 64 -9.42 -3.12 -1.79
N ILE A 65 -8.88 -2.44 -0.77
CA ILE A 65 -7.45 -2.34 -0.48
C ILE A 65 -7.02 -3.49 0.44
N GLU A 66 -7.78 -3.74 1.52
CA GLU A 66 -7.46 -4.79 2.50
C GLU A 66 -7.49 -6.19 1.87
N ASP A 67 -8.45 -6.48 0.99
CA ASP A 67 -8.57 -7.75 0.25
C ASP A 67 -7.35 -8.07 -0.62
N ARG A 68 -6.56 -7.05 -0.98
CA ARG A 68 -5.38 -7.15 -1.85
C ARG A 68 -4.07 -6.94 -1.09
N ALA A 69 -4.14 -6.79 0.22
CA ALA A 69 -3.01 -6.47 1.07
C ALA A 69 -2.73 -7.60 2.08
N VAL A 70 -1.49 -7.64 2.54
CA VAL A 70 -1.17 -8.31 3.81
C VAL A 70 -1.29 -7.27 4.90
N VAL A 71 -2.34 -7.37 5.72
CA VAL A 71 -2.61 -6.39 6.78
C VAL A 71 -1.70 -6.64 7.98
N VAL A 72 -0.96 -5.62 8.41
CA VAL A 72 -0.09 -5.67 9.58
C VAL A 72 -0.64 -4.72 10.65
N GLN A 73 -1.25 -5.28 11.69
CA GLN A 73 -1.76 -4.49 12.81
C GLN A 73 -0.62 -4.03 13.73
N MET A 74 -0.42 -2.72 13.82
CA MET A 74 0.60 -2.14 14.68
C MET A 74 0.08 -1.94 16.11
N ARG A 75 0.92 -2.22 17.10
CA ARG A 75 0.64 -1.97 18.51
C ARG A 75 1.61 -0.95 19.07
N ARG A 76 1.14 -0.12 20.01
CA ARG A 76 2.03 0.80 20.73
C ARG A 76 3.14 0.02 21.42
N ARG A 77 4.35 0.57 21.33
CA ARG A 77 5.54 -0.03 21.93
C ARG A 77 5.41 -0.04 23.45
N THR A 78 5.67 -1.18 24.09
CA THR A 78 5.83 -1.25 25.55
C THR A 78 7.31 -1.04 25.93
N PRO A 79 7.64 -0.59 27.15
CA PRO A 79 9.03 -0.40 27.55
C PRO A 79 9.90 -1.65 27.40
N GLN A 80 9.31 -2.83 27.60
CA GLN A 80 10.00 -4.12 27.51
C GLN A 80 10.10 -4.66 26.07
N SER A 81 9.37 -4.07 25.12
CA SER A 81 9.39 -4.55 23.73
C SER A 81 10.70 -4.17 23.02
N ARG A 82 11.28 -5.17 22.35
CA ARG A 82 12.47 -5.02 21.50
C ARG A 82 12.08 -5.07 20.03
N TRP A 83 12.70 -4.21 19.22
CA TRP A 83 12.60 -4.33 17.78
C TRP A 83 13.41 -5.55 17.33
N ARG A 84 12.86 -6.30 16.37
CA ARG A 84 13.60 -7.35 15.66
C ARG A 84 13.67 -6.97 14.20
N ARG A 85 14.87 -6.96 13.63
CA ARG A 85 15.01 -6.81 12.18
C ARG A 85 14.51 -8.09 11.51
N ILE A 86 13.54 -7.94 10.62
CA ILE A 86 13.16 -9.03 9.73
C ILE A 86 14.12 -8.95 8.54
N GLY A 87 15.10 -9.85 8.51
CA GLY A 87 16.03 -10.01 7.39
C GLY A 87 15.39 -10.79 6.24
N THR A 88 16.19 -11.25 5.29
CA THR A 88 15.75 -12.10 4.17
C THR A 88 15.67 -13.59 4.56
N GLY A 89 15.04 -14.41 3.72
CA GLY A 89 15.01 -15.88 3.86
C GLY A 89 14.06 -16.40 4.95
N ALA A 90 14.54 -17.34 5.78
CA ALA A 90 13.74 -18.03 6.81
C ALA A 90 13.00 -17.08 7.76
N THR A 91 13.58 -15.91 8.04
CA THR A 91 13.00 -14.87 8.90
C THR A 91 11.69 -14.30 8.35
N VAL A 92 11.56 -14.21 7.01
CA VAL A 92 10.35 -13.72 6.35
C VAL A 92 9.23 -14.76 6.41
N HIS A 93 9.56 -16.04 6.22
CA HIS A 93 8.58 -17.13 6.35
C HIS A 93 8.02 -17.21 7.77
N ALA A 94 8.87 -17.10 8.79
CA ALA A 94 8.44 -17.06 10.18
C ALA A 94 7.53 -15.85 10.47
N PHE A 95 7.83 -14.68 9.90
CA PHE A 95 6.98 -13.51 10.04
C PHE A 95 5.61 -13.69 9.36
N ARG A 96 5.57 -14.26 8.16
CA ARG A 96 4.32 -14.59 7.47
C ARG A 96 3.43 -15.49 8.32
N SER A 97 3.99 -16.53 8.94
CA SER A 97 3.24 -17.40 9.84
C SER A 97 2.66 -16.64 11.03
N SER A 98 3.37 -15.64 11.57
CA SER A 98 2.87 -14.83 12.70
C SER A 98 1.75 -13.85 12.35
N LEU A 99 1.54 -13.57 11.05
CA LEU A 99 0.45 -12.71 10.57
C LEU A 99 -0.86 -13.49 10.30
N SER A 100 -0.81 -14.82 10.38
CA SER A 100 -1.92 -15.71 10.03
C SER A 100 -2.74 -16.17 11.25
N ALA A 101 -2.41 -15.66 12.45
CA ALA A 101 -3.00 -16.01 13.74
C ALA A 101 -3.68 -14.78 14.37
#